data_AF-A0A960DCL7-F1
#
_entry.id   AF-A0A960DCL7-F1
#
_cell.length_a   1.000
_cell.length_b   1.000
_cell.length_c   1.000
_cell.angle_alpha   90.00
_cell.angle_beta   90.00
_cell.angle_gamma   90.00
#
_symmetry.space_group_name_H-M   'P 1'
#
loop_
_entity.id
_entity.type
_entity.pdbx_description
1 polymer ?
#
loop_
_entity_poly.entity_id
_entity_poly.type
_entity_poly.pdbx_seq_one_letter_code
_entity_poly.pdbx_strand_id
1 'polypeptide(L)'
;MSTTDHVRGILGGTIAAYRADPAYRQRPDVHNELMRIGSRLNQPMRIALAGTLKAGKSTLVNALVGEGIAPTDATEATRIVTWFRHGPTPKVTANHRGGRRSNVPITRRTQGSPDQQGLTFDFAMLDPDDVIDLNVEWPAAELVDATIIDTPGTSSLSKDVSARTLRLLVPEDGVPRVDAVVFLLRTLNAADIALLKQIGHLVGGSSGALGVIGVASRADEIGAGRIDAMMSARDVAHRFTAEMDRTGICQAVVPVSGLLALTARTLRQSEFVALEKLAGVDHTVLERAMLSVDRFVREDAEATADGRGTALPVDAATRAALLDRFGMFGIRISIALLRAGVSDSVALADDLLDRSGLVALREVVDQQFAQRSDLLKAHTALLSLRQFVQRNPVYATSQILADVEPLLADTHAFEELRLLSQLRSRPTSLNDDEKASLRRLIGGSGTDAASRLGLRADNLDDGPRAAFAAAQRWRRRAEHPLNEPFTARACQAAVRSAEALVAQYARDR
;
A
#
# COMPACT_ATOMS: atom_id res chain seq x y z
N MET A 1 6.10 15.19 24.58
CA MET A 1 6.42 13.75 24.31
C MET A 1 5.61 13.24 23.14
N SER A 2 6.20 12.48 22.21
CA SER A 2 5.43 11.87 21.11
C SER A 2 4.51 10.76 21.64
N THR A 3 3.42 10.46 20.92
CA THR A 3 2.52 9.33 21.24
C THR A 3 3.31 8.03 21.38
N THR A 4 4.31 7.82 20.53
CA THR A 4 5.19 6.64 20.56
C THR A 4 6.01 6.56 21.84
N ASP A 5 6.52 7.67 22.36
CA ASP A 5 7.29 7.70 23.62
C ASP A 5 6.40 7.39 24.83
N HIS A 6 5.16 7.86 24.81
CA HIS A 6 4.18 7.52 25.83
C HIS A 6 3.90 6.01 25.83
N VAL A 7 3.65 5.42 24.65
CA VAL A 7 3.43 3.97 24.50
C VAL A 7 4.66 3.17 24.94
N ARG A 8 5.87 3.64 24.64
CA ARG A 8 7.12 3.02 25.15
C ARG A 8 7.19 3.07 26.68
N GLY A 9 6.77 4.17 27.29
CA GLY A 9 6.68 4.31 28.75
C GLY A 9 5.75 3.27 29.37
N ILE A 10 4.54 3.13 28.83
CA ILE A 10 3.55 2.12 29.30
C ILE A 10 4.10 0.70 29.12
N LEU A 11 4.72 0.39 27.98
CA LEU A 11 5.33 -0.91 27.74
C LEU A 11 6.48 -1.20 28.72
N GLY A 12 7.34 -0.22 28.99
CA GLY A 12 8.42 -0.34 29.97
C GLY A 12 7.88 -0.62 31.37
N GLY A 13 6.88 0.14 31.80
CA GLY A 13 6.18 -0.07 33.08
C GLY A 13 5.51 -1.45 33.16
N THR A 14 4.88 -1.90 32.07
CA THR A 14 4.27 -3.22 31.99
C THR A 14 5.31 -4.33 32.10
N ILE A 15 6.41 -4.25 31.35
CA ILE A 15 7.51 -5.22 31.42
C ILE A 15 8.08 -5.31 32.85
N ALA A 16 8.25 -4.17 33.52
CA ALA A 16 8.70 -4.13 34.91
C ALA A 16 7.70 -4.82 35.85
N ALA A 17 6.39 -4.57 35.69
CA ALA A 17 5.34 -5.21 36.47
C ALA A 17 5.36 -6.74 36.32
N TYR A 18 5.47 -7.27 35.10
CA TYR A 18 5.56 -8.71 34.86
C TYR A 18 6.85 -9.35 35.39
N ARG A 19 7.97 -8.62 35.42
CA ARG A 19 9.22 -9.11 36.02
C ARG A 19 9.15 -9.16 37.55
N ALA A 20 8.43 -8.20 38.15
CA ALA A 20 8.23 -8.14 39.59
C ALA A 20 7.28 -9.26 40.08
N ASP A 21 6.27 -9.61 39.27
CA ASP A 21 5.27 -10.63 39.60
C ASP A 21 5.88 -12.05 39.70
N PRO A 22 5.82 -12.71 40.88
CA PRO A 22 6.36 -14.05 41.07
C PRO A 22 5.79 -15.10 40.11
N ALA A 23 4.54 -14.97 39.67
CA ALA A 23 3.88 -15.96 38.81
C ALA A 23 4.44 -15.95 37.37
N TYR A 24 4.97 -14.82 36.91
CA TYR A 24 5.45 -14.63 35.54
C TYR A 24 6.96 -14.47 35.43
N ARG A 25 7.68 -14.25 36.55
CA ARG A 25 9.13 -14.04 36.57
C ARG A 25 9.94 -15.12 35.84
N GLN A 26 9.48 -16.37 35.84
CA GLN A 26 10.14 -17.51 35.18
C GLN A 26 9.43 -17.96 33.89
N ARG A 27 8.59 -17.10 33.29
CA ARG A 27 7.86 -17.38 32.04
C ARG A 27 8.53 -16.66 30.86
N PRO A 28 9.55 -17.26 30.22
CA PRO A 28 10.27 -16.63 29.12
C PRO A 28 9.36 -16.40 27.90
N ASP A 29 8.34 -17.23 27.70
CA ASP A 29 7.33 -17.06 26.66
C ASP A 29 6.57 -15.73 26.78
N VAL A 30 6.09 -15.40 27.99
CA VAL A 30 5.36 -14.17 28.33
C VAL A 30 6.26 -12.94 28.14
N HIS A 31 7.50 -13.00 28.63
CA HIS A 31 8.46 -11.92 28.43
C HIS A 31 8.86 -11.73 26.96
N ASN A 32 9.05 -12.81 26.22
CA ASN A 32 9.36 -12.75 24.79
C ASN A 32 8.21 -12.13 23.99
N GLU A 33 6.96 -12.41 24.35
CA GLU A 33 5.79 -11.80 23.72
C GLU A 33 5.72 -10.30 23.99
N LEU A 34 5.89 -9.85 25.24
CA LEU A 34 5.96 -8.42 25.57
C LEU A 34 7.09 -7.70 24.83
N MET A 35 8.27 -8.32 24.75
CA MET A 35 9.41 -7.78 24.01
C MET A 35 9.10 -7.71 22.51
N ARG A 36 8.36 -8.67 21.93
CA ARG A 36 7.90 -8.61 20.54
C ARG A 36 6.94 -7.44 20.32
N ILE A 37 5.98 -7.23 21.22
CA ILE A 37 5.05 -6.09 21.18
C ILE A 37 5.84 -4.78 21.20
N GLY A 38 6.82 -4.64 22.09
CA GLY A 38 7.66 -3.44 22.13
C GLY A 38 8.54 -3.25 20.90
N SER A 39 9.16 -4.34 20.41
CA SER A 39 10.00 -4.30 19.20
C SER A 39 9.23 -3.86 17.95
N ARG A 40 7.91 -4.06 17.94
CA ARG A 40 7.04 -3.72 16.81
C ARG A 40 7.09 -2.24 16.47
N LEU A 41 7.24 -1.36 17.47
CA LEU A 41 7.30 0.08 17.29
C LEU A 41 8.50 0.54 16.44
N ASN A 42 9.59 -0.22 16.47
CA ASN A 42 10.84 0.09 15.76
C ASN A 42 10.97 -0.68 14.44
N GLN A 43 10.01 -1.56 14.12
CA GLN A 43 10.03 -2.29 12.86
C GLN A 43 9.43 -1.46 11.73
N PRO A 44 9.80 -1.77 10.47
CA PRO A 44 9.14 -1.23 9.29
C PRO A 44 7.62 -1.45 9.33
N MET A 45 6.91 -0.56 8.65
CA MET A 45 5.46 -0.63 8.56
C MET A 45 5.03 -1.84 7.74
N ARG A 46 3.99 -2.56 8.17
CA ARG A 46 3.48 -3.76 7.48
C ARG A 46 2.30 -3.40 6.59
N ILE A 47 2.50 -3.51 5.29
CA ILE A 47 1.48 -3.20 4.26
C ILE A 47 1.05 -4.53 3.62
N ALA A 48 -0.23 -4.89 3.76
CA ALA A 48 -0.79 -6.07 3.11
C ALA A 48 -1.36 -5.72 1.74
N LEU A 49 -1.05 -6.52 0.71
CA LEU A 49 -1.78 -6.48 -0.55
C LEU A 49 -2.92 -7.48 -0.48
N ALA A 50 -4.15 -7.01 -0.60
CA ALA A 50 -5.36 -7.83 -0.50
C ALA A 50 -6.25 -7.63 -1.73
N GLY A 51 -7.13 -8.59 -2.00
CA GLY A 51 -8.04 -8.54 -3.14
C GLY A 51 -8.32 -9.91 -3.73
N THR A 52 -9.28 -9.95 -4.66
CA THR A 52 -9.75 -11.18 -5.30
C THR A 52 -8.64 -11.94 -6.03
N LEU A 53 -8.85 -13.23 -6.30
CA LEU A 53 -7.89 -14.04 -7.04
C LEU A 53 -7.67 -13.45 -8.45
N LYS A 54 -6.42 -13.44 -8.93
CA LYS A 54 -6.02 -12.82 -10.21
C LYS A 54 -6.24 -11.30 -10.32
N ALA A 55 -6.45 -10.59 -9.20
CA ALA A 55 -6.48 -9.12 -9.17
C ALA A 55 -5.12 -8.45 -9.50
N GLY A 56 -4.03 -9.20 -9.67
CA GLY A 56 -2.70 -8.65 -9.98
C GLY A 56 -1.87 -8.26 -8.76
N LYS A 57 -2.13 -8.89 -7.59
CA LYS A 57 -1.40 -8.63 -6.33
C LYS A 57 0.10 -8.88 -6.47
N SER A 58 0.49 -10.08 -6.86
CA SER A 58 1.91 -10.45 -7.01
C SER A 58 2.60 -9.65 -8.13
N THR A 59 1.88 -9.29 -9.20
CA THR A 59 2.39 -8.34 -10.21
C THR A 59 2.66 -6.96 -9.60
N LEU A 60 1.78 -6.47 -8.73
CA LEU A 60 1.98 -5.21 -8.00
C LEU A 60 3.13 -5.31 -6.98
N VAL A 61 3.31 -6.46 -6.30
CA VAL A 61 4.49 -6.70 -5.45
C VAL A 61 5.76 -6.54 -6.27
N ASN A 62 5.85 -7.22 -7.41
CA ASN A 62 7.02 -7.14 -8.28
C ASN A 62 7.26 -5.71 -8.77
N ALA A 63 6.19 -5.00 -9.12
CA ALA A 63 6.29 -3.59 -9.50
C ALA A 63 6.75 -2.69 -8.34
N LEU A 64 6.34 -2.96 -7.10
CA LEU A 64 6.75 -2.20 -5.91
C LEU A 64 8.20 -2.51 -5.49
N VAL A 65 8.62 -3.77 -5.58
CA VAL A 65 9.99 -4.20 -5.27
C VAL A 65 10.96 -3.88 -6.41
N GLY A 66 10.47 -3.83 -7.65
CA GLY A 66 11.24 -3.56 -8.86
C GLY A 66 11.86 -4.79 -9.51
N GLU A 67 11.50 -5.97 -9.05
CA GLU A 67 12.04 -7.23 -9.54
C GLU A 67 10.93 -8.28 -9.62
N GLY A 68 11.04 -9.18 -10.60
CA GLY A 68 10.12 -10.30 -10.79
C GLY A 68 10.39 -11.44 -9.79
N ILE A 69 10.16 -11.21 -8.50
CA ILE A 69 10.47 -12.16 -7.42
C ILE A 69 9.24 -12.90 -6.87
N ALA A 70 8.09 -12.24 -6.84
CA ALA A 70 6.82 -12.80 -6.39
C ALA A 70 6.22 -13.60 -7.56
N PRO A 71 5.94 -14.90 -7.38
CA PRO A 71 5.31 -15.69 -8.43
C PRO A 71 3.95 -15.11 -8.82
N THR A 72 3.76 -14.78 -10.10
CA THR A 72 2.54 -14.14 -10.63
C THR A 72 1.45 -15.16 -10.99
N ASP A 73 1.85 -16.41 -11.25
CA ASP A 73 0.93 -17.48 -11.55
C ASP A 73 0.20 -18.01 -10.33
N ALA A 74 -1.04 -18.45 -10.53
CA ALA A 74 -1.91 -19.08 -9.52
C ALA A 74 -1.44 -20.50 -9.12
N THR A 75 -0.13 -20.65 -8.89
CA THR A 75 0.54 -21.82 -8.33
C THR A 75 0.60 -21.72 -6.81
N GLU A 76 1.14 -22.76 -6.16
CA GLU A 76 1.22 -22.95 -4.70
C GLU A 76 1.71 -21.72 -3.91
N ALA A 77 2.55 -20.88 -4.50
CA ALA A 77 3.01 -19.61 -3.91
C ALA A 77 1.86 -18.69 -3.50
N THR A 78 0.84 -18.55 -4.34
CA THR A 78 -0.34 -17.71 -4.05
C THR A 78 -1.26 -18.30 -2.99
N ARG A 79 -0.96 -19.50 -2.45
CA ARG A 79 -1.67 -20.11 -1.30
C ARG A 79 -0.98 -19.79 0.04
N ILE A 80 0.26 -19.31 0.02
CA ILE A 80 1.06 -19.05 1.22
C ILE A 80 1.23 -17.53 1.38
N VAL A 81 0.98 -17.03 2.59
CA VAL A 81 1.24 -15.62 2.92
C VAL A 81 2.73 -15.37 2.82
N THR A 82 3.14 -14.38 2.03
CA THR A 82 4.57 -14.11 1.76
C THR A 82 4.93 -12.70 2.23
N TRP A 83 5.95 -12.61 3.07
CA TRP A 83 6.44 -11.38 3.67
C TRP A 83 7.71 -10.94 2.98
N PHE A 84 7.70 -9.80 2.29
CA PHE A 84 8.85 -9.19 1.66
C PHE A 84 9.43 -8.12 2.59
N ARG A 85 10.69 -8.28 2.96
CA ARG A 85 11.42 -7.41 3.89
C ARG A 85 12.78 -7.04 3.31
N HIS A 86 13.30 -5.89 3.73
CA HIS A 86 14.65 -5.53 3.40
C HIS A 86 15.64 -6.48 4.06
N GLY A 87 16.57 -7.00 3.26
CA GLY A 87 17.74 -7.71 3.73
C GLY A 87 18.90 -7.53 2.76
N PRO A 88 20.14 -7.48 3.25
CA PRO A 88 21.32 -7.20 2.42
C PRO A 88 21.62 -8.32 1.42
N THR A 89 21.10 -9.52 1.66
CA THR A 89 21.30 -10.70 0.81
C THR A 89 19.96 -11.36 0.51
N PRO A 90 19.68 -11.72 -0.76
CA PRO A 90 18.50 -12.50 -1.12
C PRO A 90 18.39 -13.80 -0.33
N LYS A 91 17.29 -13.98 0.40
CA LYS A 91 17.04 -15.19 1.20
C LYS A 91 15.55 -15.44 1.33
N VAL A 92 15.14 -16.70 1.21
CA VAL A 92 13.74 -17.10 1.42
C VAL A 92 13.69 -18.18 2.49
N THR A 93 12.88 -17.95 3.53
CA THR A 93 12.70 -18.89 4.65
C THR A 93 11.23 -19.26 4.77
N ALA A 94 10.91 -20.55 4.75
CA ALA A 94 9.58 -21.04 5.06
C ALA A 94 9.44 -21.27 6.58
N ASN A 95 8.39 -20.70 7.16
CA ASN A 95 8.02 -20.92 8.55
C ASN A 95 6.94 -21.99 8.61
N HIS A 96 7.26 -23.13 9.23
CA HIS A 96 6.37 -24.28 9.34
C HIS A 96 5.53 -24.23 10.62
N ARG A 97 4.43 -24.98 10.62
CA ARG A 97 3.68 -25.27 11.84
C ARG A 97 4.58 -25.99 12.84
N GLY A 98 4.44 -25.64 14.12
CA GLY A 98 5.33 -26.13 15.18
C GLY A 98 6.68 -25.40 15.28
N GLY A 99 6.93 -24.35 14.48
CA GLY A 99 8.06 -23.43 14.66
C GLY A 99 9.35 -23.83 13.94
N ARG A 100 9.35 -24.95 13.19
CA ARG A 100 10.46 -25.33 12.31
C ARG A 100 10.62 -24.29 11.19
N ARG A 101 11.86 -24.01 10.79
CA ARG A 101 12.18 -23.13 9.66
C ARG A 101 12.99 -23.89 8.63
N SER A 102 12.74 -23.68 7.35
CA SER A 102 13.53 -24.24 6.26
C SER A 102 13.91 -23.18 5.22
N ASN A 103 15.05 -23.38 4.56
CA ASN A 103 15.48 -22.51 3.47
C ASN A 103 14.75 -22.90 2.20
N VAL A 104 14.27 -21.92 1.44
CA VAL A 104 13.62 -22.13 0.15
C VAL A 104 14.58 -21.64 -0.94
N PRO A 105 15.07 -22.52 -1.82
CA PRO A 105 15.99 -22.12 -2.88
C PRO A 105 15.36 -21.09 -3.83
N ILE A 106 16.11 -20.04 -4.13
CA ILE A 106 15.78 -19.09 -5.19
C ILE A 106 16.36 -19.66 -6.48
N THR A 107 15.49 -19.93 -7.45
CA THR A 107 15.89 -20.49 -8.75
C THR A 107 15.53 -19.51 -9.86
N ARG A 108 16.16 -19.66 -11.03
CA ARG A 108 15.76 -18.94 -12.23
C ARG A 108 15.00 -19.90 -13.13
N ARG A 109 13.72 -19.61 -13.38
CA ARG A 109 12.94 -20.35 -14.36
C ARG A 109 13.32 -19.85 -15.76
N THR A 110 13.79 -20.77 -16.60
CA THR A 110 14.24 -20.51 -17.98
C THR A 110 13.31 -21.10 -19.03
N GLN A 111 12.34 -21.92 -18.62
CA GLN A 111 11.32 -22.53 -19.48
C GLN A 111 9.92 -22.13 -19.01
N GLY A 112 9.01 -21.88 -19.95
CA GLY A 112 7.67 -21.34 -19.70
C GLY A 112 7.38 -20.12 -20.57
N SER A 113 6.20 -19.54 -20.43
CA SER A 113 5.89 -18.24 -21.05
C SER A 113 6.84 -17.15 -20.52
N PRO A 114 7.10 -16.08 -21.28
CA PRO A 114 8.11 -15.08 -20.92
C PRO A 114 7.89 -14.39 -19.54
N ASP A 115 6.65 -14.33 -19.06
CA ASP A 115 6.21 -13.84 -17.75
C ASP A 115 6.54 -14.80 -16.61
N GLN A 116 6.72 -16.08 -16.93
CA GLN A 116 7.21 -17.12 -16.03
C GLN A 116 8.74 -17.19 -16.02
N GLN A 117 9.42 -16.52 -16.96
CA GLN A 117 10.88 -16.47 -16.99
C GLN A 117 11.39 -15.41 -16.04
N GLY A 118 12.14 -15.83 -15.02
CA GLY A 118 12.56 -14.93 -13.96
C GLY A 118 12.99 -15.67 -12.71
N LEU A 119 13.11 -14.94 -11.61
CA LEU A 119 13.37 -15.53 -10.32
C LEU A 119 12.08 -16.16 -9.80
N THR A 120 12.21 -17.34 -9.21
CA THR A 120 11.11 -18.06 -8.58
C THR A 120 11.60 -18.81 -7.36
N PHE A 121 10.68 -19.27 -6.54
CA PHE A 121 10.99 -20.06 -5.36
C PHE A 121 10.74 -21.54 -5.68
N ASP A 122 11.68 -22.38 -5.31
CA ASP A 122 11.52 -23.82 -5.45
C ASP A 122 10.66 -24.37 -4.31
N PHE A 123 9.41 -24.69 -4.64
CA PHE A 123 8.43 -25.26 -3.71
C PHE A 123 8.42 -26.79 -3.68
N ALA A 124 9.26 -27.48 -4.47
CA ALA A 124 9.16 -28.94 -4.65
C ALA A 124 9.28 -29.74 -3.34
N MET A 125 9.96 -29.18 -2.33
CA MET A 125 10.13 -29.80 -1.00
C MET A 125 9.22 -29.19 0.08
N LEU A 126 8.28 -28.33 -0.29
CA LEU A 126 7.37 -27.67 0.64
C LEU A 126 5.97 -28.27 0.51
N ASP A 127 5.40 -28.69 1.64
CA ASP A 127 3.97 -28.89 1.75
C ASP A 127 3.31 -27.54 2.09
N PRO A 128 2.51 -26.94 1.19
CA PRO A 128 1.85 -25.65 1.44
C PRO A 128 0.91 -25.67 2.66
N ASP A 129 0.45 -26.86 3.06
CA ASP A 129 -0.38 -27.02 4.24
C ASP A 129 0.45 -27.10 5.54
N ASP A 130 1.72 -27.48 5.51
CA ASP A 130 2.63 -27.38 6.67
C ASP A 130 3.23 -25.96 6.83
N VAL A 131 3.26 -25.17 5.77
CA VAL A 131 3.82 -23.80 5.78
C VAL A 131 2.78 -22.78 6.25
N ILE A 132 3.15 -21.99 7.27
CA ILE A 132 2.38 -20.85 7.78
C ILE A 132 2.57 -19.65 6.84
N ASP A 133 3.82 -19.28 6.61
CA ASP A 133 4.22 -18.12 5.82
C ASP A 133 5.65 -18.26 5.27
N LEU A 134 5.95 -17.46 4.25
CA LEU A 134 7.29 -17.29 3.71
C LEU A 134 7.84 -15.92 4.14
N ASN A 135 9.12 -15.88 4.53
CA ASN A 135 9.85 -14.64 4.74
C ASN A 135 10.91 -14.50 3.64
N VAL A 136 10.74 -13.47 2.81
CA VAL A 136 11.61 -13.11 1.69
C VAL A 136 12.40 -11.86 2.10
N GLU A 137 13.70 -12.02 2.28
CA GLU A 137 14.65 -10.93 2.47
C GLU A 137 15.22 -10.54 1.10
N TRP A 138 15.08 -9.27 0.72
CA TRP A 138 15.49 -8.77 -0.59
C TRP A 138 16.17 -7.38 -0.48
N PRO A 139 17.24 -7.11 -1.25
CA PRO A 139 17.95 -5.83 -1.19
C PRO A 139 17.24 -4.75 -2.03
N ALA A 140 16.00 -4.42 -1.68
CA ALA A 140 15.24 -3.32 -2.29
C ALA A 140 15.08 -2.15 -1.32
N ALA A 141 15.39 -0.94 -1.79
CA ALA A 141 15.29 0.29 -0.98
C ALA A 141 13.86 0.54 -0.50
N GLU A 142 12.86 0.16 -1.30
CA GLU A 142 11.43 0.27 -0.97
C GLU A 142 11.03 -0.58 0.26
N LEU A 143 11.83 -1.59 0.61
CA LEU A 143 11.56 -2.47 1.74
C LEU A 143 12.25 -2.02 3.04
N VAL A 144 13.03 -0.92 3.00
CA VAL A 144 13.74 -0.41 4.19
C VAL A 144 12.75 0.10 5.23
N ASP A 145 11.77 0.89 4.80
CA ASP A 145 10.76 1.51 5.67
C ASP A 145 9.43 0.76 5.69
N ALA A 146 9.26 -0.22 4.79
CA ALA A 146 8.05 -1.03 4.66
C ALA A 146 8.32 -2.54 4.52
N THR A 147 7.44 -3.34 5.09
CA THR A 147 7.31 -4.77 4.84
C THR A 147 6.05 -5.00 4.01
N ILE A 148 6.21 -5.50 2.80
CA ILE A 148 5.08 -5.80 1.91
C ILE A 148 4.64 -7.25 2.16
N ILE A 149 3.35 -7.46 2.38
CA ILE A 149 2.79 -8.79 2.63
C ILE A 149 1.87 -9.15 1.47
N ASP A 150 2.30 -10.10 0.65
CA ASP A 150 1.43 -10.67 -0.39
C ASP A 150 0.49 -11.68 0.26
N THR A 151 -0.81 -11.48 0.06
CA THR A 151 -1.83 -12.34 0.62
C THR A 151 -2.46 -13.22 -0.46
N PRO A 152 -2.80 -14.47 -0.14
CA PRO A 152 -3.61 -15.28 -1.03
C PRO A 152 -4.92 -14.60 -1.45
N GLY A 153 -5.42 -14.90 -2.65
CA GLY A 153 -6.69 -14.32 -3.13
C GLY A 153 -7.87 -14.64 -2.21
N THR A 154 -8.64 -13.62 -1.82
CA THR A 154 -9.79 -13.73 -0.90
C THR A 154 -10.99 -14.48 -1.48
N SER A 155 -11.05 -14.59 -2.81
CA SER A 155 -12.13 -15.25 -3.57
C SER A 155 -11.69 -16.58 -4.19
N SER A 156 -10.71 -17.26 -3.61
CA SER A 156 -10.25 -18.56 -4.11
C SER A 156 -11.36 -19.61 -4.02
N LEU A 157 -11.37 -20.57 -4.96
CA LEU A 157 -12.26 -21.73 -4.92
C LEU A 157 -12.02 -22.60 -3.67
N SER A 158 -10.85 -22.47 -3.04
CA SER A 158 -10.52 -23.13 -1.77
C SER A 158 -10.84 -22.23 -0.58
N LYS A 159 -11.76 -22.70 0.29
CA LYS A 159 -12.15 -22.02 1.54
C LYS A 159 -10.96 -21.80 2.48
N ASP A 160 -10.00 -22.72 2.51
CA ASP A 160 -8.82 -22.65 3.39
C ASP A 160 -7.88 -21.49 3.00
N VAL A 161 -7.76 -21.23 1.70
CA VAL A 161 -6.93 -20.13 1.18
C VAL A 161 -7.52 -18.77 1.55
N SER A 162 -8.83 -18.61 1.37
CA SER A 162 -9.54 -17.39 1.79
C SER A 162 -9.49 -17.18 3.30
N ALA A 163 -9.56 -18.26 4.09
CA ALA A 163 -9.46 -18.19 5.55
C ALA A 163 -8.08 -17.72 6.01
N ARG A 164 -6.98 -18.05 5.32
CA ARG A 164 -5.63 -17.54 5.65
C ARG A 164 -5.55 -16.02 5.50
N THR A 165 -6.07 -15.48 4.40
CA THR A 165 -6.10 -14.02 4.18
C THR A 165 -6.99 -13.32 5.20
N LEU A 166 -8.17 -13.88 5.51
CA LEU A 166 -9.03 -13.35 6.56
C LEU A 166 -8.36 -13.41 7.94
N ARG A 167 -7.69 -14.50 8.32
CA ARG A 167 -6.98 -14.59 9.60
C ARG A 167 -5.83 -13.58 9.72
N LEU A 168 -5.20 -13.21 8.61
CA LEU A 168 -4.15 -12.19 8.61
C LEU A 168 -4.74 -10.77 8.74
N LEU A 169 -5.77 -10.45 7.95
CA LEU A 169 -6.34 -9.10 7.85
C LEU A 169 -7.37 -8.82 8.96
N VAL A 170 -8.11 -9.83 9.35
CA VAL A 170 -9.21 -9.83 10.33
C VAL A 170 -9.05 -10.99 11.32
N PRO A 171 -8.00 -10.99 12.16
CA PRO A 171 -7.76 -12.07 13.09
C PRO A 171 -8.86 -12.16 14.16
N GLU A 172 -9.21 -13.38 14.56
CA GLU A 172 -10.26 -13.67 15.57
C GLU A 172 -9.95 -13.05 16.93
N ASP A 173 -8.67 -12.81 17.22
CA ASP A 173 -8.23 -12.15 18.44
C ASP A 173 -8.35 -10.62 18.40
N GLY A 174 -8.73 -10.03 17.26
CA GLY A 174 -8.92 -8.59 17.13
C GLY A 174 -7.64 -7.77 17.16
N VAL A 175 -6.45 -8.38 17.10
CA VAL A 175 -5.16 -7.66 17.04
C VAL A 175 -4.64 -7.62 15.60
N PRO A 176 -4.57 -6.46 14.95
CA PRO A 176 -4.09 -6.38 13.57
C PRO A 176 -2.68 -6.98 13.40
N ARG A 177 -2.50 -7.84 12.38
CA ARG A 177 -1.16 -8.36 12.01
C ARG A 177 -0.41 -7.41 11.07
N VAL A 178 -1.13 -6.47 10.50
CA VAL A 178 -0.71 -5.52 9.46
C VAL A 178 -1.12 -4.12 9.90
N ASP A 179 -0.36 -3.10 9.52
CA ASP A 179 -0.64 -1.70 9.88
C ASP A 179 -1.49 -1.02 8.80
N ALA A 180 -1.38 -1.50 7.57
CA ALA A 180 -2.07 -0.97 6.41
C ALA A 180 -2.37 -2.07 5.39
N VAL A 181 -3.32 -1.79 4.51
CA VAL A 181 -3.85 -2.67 3.49
C VAL A 181 -4.00 -1.86 2.20
N VAL A 182 -3.41 -2.36 1.12
CA VAL A 182 -3.68 -1.92 -0.24
C VAL A 182 -4.59 -2.96 -0.86
N PHE A 183 -5.84 -2.57 -1.10
CA PHE A 183 -6.89 -3.47 -1.55
C PHE A 183 -7.11 -3.30 -3.06
N LEU A 184 -6.80 -4.34 -3.83
CA LEU A 184 -6.90 -4.37 -5.28
C LEU A 184 -8.33 -4.76 -5.70
N LEU A 185 -8.94 -3.90 -6.50
CA LEU A 185 -10.28 -4.04 -7.08
C LEU A 185 -10.15 -4.06 -8.59
N ARG A 186 -10.90 -4.94 -9.26
CA ARG A 186 -11.19 -4.81 -10.71
C ARG A 186 -12.56 -4.19 -10.91
N THR A 187 -13.50 -4.61 -10.09
CA THR A 187 -14.84 -4.04 -9.93
C THR A 187 -15.11 -3.87 -8.44
N LEU A 188 -16.05 -2.99 -8.10
CA LEU A 188 -16.51 -2.84 -6.72
C LEU A 188 -17.79 -3.68 -6.55
N ASN A 189 -17.76 -4.66 -5.66
CA ASN A 189 -18.92 -5.49 -5.34
C ASN A 189 -19.24 -5.44 -3.82
N ALA A 190 -20.41 -5.94 -3.44
CA ALA A 190 -20.86 -5.90 -2.06
C ALA A 190 -19.96 -6.70 -1.08
N ALA A 191 -19.36 -7.80 -1.55
CA ALA A 191 -18.46 -8.62 -0.73
C ALA A 191 -17.14 -7.90 -0.42
N ASP A 192 -16.57 -7.19 -1.40
CA ASP A 192 -15.38 -6.37 -1.22
C ASP A 192 -15.64 -5.23 -0.24
N ILE A 193 -16.80 -4.55 -0.35
CA ILE A 193 -17.21 -3.51 0.60
C ILE A 193 -17.34 -4.10 2.01
N ALA A 194 -17.98 -5.27 2.17
CA ALA A 194 -18.16 -5.91 3.47
C ALA A 194 -16.81 -6.29 4.11
N LEU A 195 -15.89 -6.89 3.35
CA LEU A 195 -14.56 -7.23 3.82
C LEU A 195 -13.78 -5.98 4.24
N LEU A 196 -13.81 -4.93 3.43
CA LEU A 196 -13.11 -3.69 3.74
C LEU A 196 -13.70 -2.98 4.97
N LYS A 197 -15.01 -3.08 5.23
CA LYS A 197 -15.60 -2.62 6.52
C LYS A 197 -15.01 -3.38 7.70
N GLN A 198 -14.87 -4.70 7.59
CA GLN A 198 -14.30 -5.54 8.66
C GLN A 198 -12.84 -5.18 8.91
N ILE A 199 -12.03 -5.07 7.86
CA ILE A 199 -10.62 -4.63 7.95
C ILE A 199 -10.54 -3.24 8.59
N GLY A 200 -11.37 -2.32 8.13
CA GLY A 200 -11.38 -0.95 8.60
C GLY A 200 -11.69 -0.82 10.09
N HIS A 201 -12.54 -1.68 10.63
CA HIS A 201 -12.88 -1.69 12.06
C HIS A 201 -11.71 -2.17 12.93
N LEU A 202 -10.84 -3.04 12.40
CA LEU A 202 -9.70 -3.58 13.14
C LEU A 202 -8.46 -2.71 13.05
N VAL A 203 -8.16 -2.16 11.88
CA VAL A 203 -6.96 -1.35 11.67
C VAL A 203 -7.15 0.10 12.20
N GLY A 204 -8.40 0.60 12.27
CA GLY A 204 -8.71 1.96 12.73
C GLY A 204 -9.70 2.07 13.91
N GLY A 205 -10.03 0.96 14.57
CA GLY A 205 -10.96 0.93 15.72
C GLY A 205 -12.42 1.30 15.40
N SER A 206 -13.21 1.60 16.43
CA SER A 206 -14.64 1.97 16.34
C SER A 206 -14.91 3.25 15.53
N SER A 207 -13.86 4.02 15.18
CA SER A 207 -13.95 5.25 14.39
C SER A 207 -13.59 5.12 12.90
N GLY A 208 -13.31 3.90 12.41
CA GLY A 208 -13.33 3.56 10.98
C GLY A 208 -11.97 3.47 10.27
N ALA A 209 -12.03 3.06 9.00
CA ALA A 209 -10.96 2.42 8.22
C ALA A 209 -9.72 3.28 7.94
N LEU A 210 -8.81 3.31 8.90
CA LEU A 210 -7.46 3.77 8.67
C LEU A 210 -6.61 2.59 8.22
N GLY A 211 -5.66 2.86 7.33
CA GLY A 211 -4.83 1.80 6.76
C GLY A 211 -5.49 1.07 5.60
N VAL A 212 -6.42 1.66 4.83
CA VAL A 212 -6.92 1.05 3.59
C VAL A 212 -6.80 2.02 2.41
N ILE A 213 -6.02 1.63 1.40
CA ILE A 213 -5.95 2.28 0.08
C ILE A 213 -6.55 1.34 -0.96
N GLY A 214 -7.44 1.86 -1.80
CA GLY A 214 -7.95 1.10 -2.93
C GLY A 214 -7.03 1.22 -4.14
N VAL A 215 -6.90 0.14 -4.89
CA VAL A 215 -6.20 0.14 -6.18
C VAL A 215 -7.15 -0.41 -7.24
N ALA A 216 -7.53 0.43 -8.20
CA ALA A 216 -8.20 -0.04 -9.41
C ALA A 216 -7.15 -0.74 -10.29
N SER A 217 -7.05 -2.05 -10.08
CA SER A 217 -6.06 -2.93 -10.70
C SER A 217 -6.36 -3.20 -12.18
N ARG A 218 -5.31 -3.49 -12.95
CA ARG A 218 -5.39 -3.73 -14.42
C ARG A 218 -6.11 -2.58 -15.12
N ALA A 219 -5.79 -1.36 -14.71
CA ALA A 219 -6.35 -0.14 -15.27
C ALA A 219 -6.12 -0.03 -16.78
N ASP A 220 -5.07 -0.66 -17.28
CA ASP A 220 -4.74 -0.79 -18.71
C ASP A 220 -5.74 -1.64 -19.52
N GLU A 221 -6.58 -2.47 -18.89
CA GLU A 221 -7.61 -3.23 -19.60
C GLU A 221 -8.91 -2.40 -19.80
N ILE A 222 -9.05 -1.26 -19.11
CA ILE A 222 -10.23 -0.40 -19.19
C ILE A 222 -10.35 0.20 -20.59
N GLY A 223 -11.56 0.19 -21.15
CA GLY A 223 -11.80 0.69 -22.50
C GLY A 223 -11.13 -0.15 -23.60
N ALA A 224 -10.88 -1.44 -23.36
CA ALA A 224 -10.21 -2.39 -24.26
C ALA A 224 -8.73 -2.07 -24.53
N GLY A 225 -8.04 -1.47 -23.55
CA GLY A 225 -6.61 -1.17 -23.61
C GLY A 225 -6.21 -0.20 -24.71
N ARG A 226 -7.09 0.75 -25.01
CA ARG A 226 -6.79 1.90 -25.84
C ARG A 226 -5.76 2.81 -25.14
N ILE A 227 -5.13 3.71 -25.89
CA ILE A 227 -4.07 4.60 -25.37
C ILE A 227 -4.59 5.49 -24.23
N ASP A 228 -5.89 5.78 -24.19
CA ASP A 228 -6.59 6.55 -23.17
C ASP A 228 -7.12 5.69 -21.99
N ALA A 229 -6.81 4.39 -21.93
CA ALA A 229 -7.29 3.46 -20.90
C ALA A 229 -7.02 3.98 -19.48
N MET A 230 -5.81 4.49 -19.22
CA MET A 230 -5.45 5.03 -17.90
C MET A 230 -6.20 6.33 -17.54
N MET A 231 -6.59 7.15 -18.53
CA MET A 231 -7.44 8.31 -18.28
C MET A 231 -8.85 7.87 -17.90
N SER A 232 -9.43 6.93 -18.67
CA SER A 232 -10.73 6.32 -18.34
C SER A 232 -10.71 5.62 -16.97
N ALA A 233 -9.59 5.00 -16.61
CA ALA A 233 -9.39 4.35 -15.32
C ALA A 233 -9.41 5.34 -14.15
N ARG A 234 -8.92 6.57 -14.33
CA ARG A 234 -9.01 7.63 -13.31
C ARG A 234 -10.45 7.98 -13.02
N ASP A 235 -11.30 8.10 -14.03
CA ASP A 235 -12.74 8.39 -13.84
C ASP A 235 -13.45 7.26 -13.09
N VAL A 236 -13.11 6.00 -13.40
CA VAL A 236 -13.61 4.83 -12.64
C VAL A 236 -13.13 4.87 -11.18
N ALA A 237 -11.85 5.14 -10.95
CA ALA A 237 -11.27 5.23 -9.61
C ALA A 237 -11.88 6.37 -8.78
N HIS A 238 -12.18 7.52 -9.40
CA HIS A 238 -12.90 8.61 -8.74
C HIS A 238 -14.30 8.20 -8.29
N ARG A 239 -15.04 7.45 -9.12
CA ARG A 239 -16.35 6.92 -8.74
C ARG A 239 -16.27 5.92 -7.59
N PHE A 240 -15.33 4.97 -7.64
CA PHE A 240 -15.11 4.03 -6.53
C PHE A 240 -14.72 4.75 -5.24
N THR A 241 -13.86 5.76 -5.33
CA THR A 241 -13.50 6.60 -4.17
C THR A 241 -14.75 7.23 -3.57
N ALA A 242 -15.62 7.87 -4.37
CA ALA A 242 -16.84 8.52 -3.87
C ALA A 242 -17.85 7.55 -3.23
N GLU A 243 -17.91 6.29 -3.69
CA GLU A 243 -18.76 5.26 -3.11
C GLU A 243 -18.20 4.73 -1.79
N MET A 244 -16.89 4.46 -1.74
CA MET A 244 -16.24 3.95 -0.53
C MET A 244 -16.07 5.02 0.55
N ASP A 245 -15.94 6.28 0.16
CA ASP A 245 -15.87 7.42 1.08
C ASP A 245 -17.20 7.61 1.84
N ARG A 246 -18.35 7.38 1.17
CA ARG A 246 -19.68 7.37 1.81
C ARG A 246 -19.82 6.30 2.89
N THR A 247 -19.05 5.22 2.79
CA THR A 247 -19.07 4.13 3.76
C THR A 247 -17.98 4.26 4.82
N GLY A 248 -17.08 5.25 4.70
CA GLY A 248 -15.97 5.49 5.64
C GLY A 248 -14.85 4.45 5.57
N ILE A 249 -14.74 3.72 4.45
CA ILE A 249 -13.92 2.52 4.31
C ILE A 249 -12.57 2.78 3.64
N CYS A 250 -12.52 3.65 2.63
CA CYS A 250 -11.35 3.83 1.81
C CYS A 250 -11.21 5.30 1.44
N GLN A 251 -10.00 5.82 1.58
CA GLN A 251 -9.74 7.25 1.48
C GLN A 251 -9.37 7.70 0.06
N ALA A 252 -8.88 6.77 -0.76
CA ALA A 252 -8.50 7.01 -2.14
C ALA A 252 -8.45 5.68 -2.90
N VAL A 253 -8.88 5.70 -4.16
CA VAL A 253 -8.65 4.61 -5.11
C VAL A 253 -7.70 5.12 -6.20
N VAL A 254 -6.58 4.42 -6.40
CA VAL A 254 -5.59 4.77 -7.43
C VAL A 254 -5.67 3.77 -8.59
N PRO A 255 -5.81 4.22 -9.85
CA PRO A 255 -5.72 3.32 -10.99
C PRO A 255 -4.28 2.91 -11.24
N VAL A 256 -4.03 1.60 -11.34
CA VAL A 256 -2.68 1.06 -11.53
C VAL A 256 -2.67 -0.04 -12.59
N SER A 257 -1.76 0.10 -13.55
CA SER A 257 -1.34 -0.99 -14.42
C SER A 257 -0.06 -1.60 -13.85
N GLY A 258 -0.22 -2.68 -13.07
CA GLY A 258 0.90 -3.36 -12.43
C GLY A 258 1.88 -3.96 -13.44
N LEU A 259 1.37 -4.47 -14.57
CA LEU A 259 2.20 -5.03 -15.63
C LEU A 259 3.05 -3.95 -16.31
N LEU A 260 2.44 -2.80 -16.65
CA LEU A 260 3.18 -1.67 -17.22
C LEU A 260 4.25 -1.16 -16.25
N ALA A 261 3.91 -1.04 -14.97
CA ALA A 261 4.84 -0.60 -13.93
C ALA A 261 6.03 -1.56 -13.78
N LEU A 262 5.78 -2.87 -13.72
CA LEU A 262 6.82 -3.88 -13.63
C LEU A 262 7.74 -3.82 -14.85
N THR A 263 7.16 -3.72 -16.05
CA THR A 263 7.92 -3.69 -17.29
C THR A 263 8.75 -2.42 -17.43
N ALA A 264 8.22 -1.26 -17.04
CA ALA A 264 8.98 -0.03 -16.96
C ALA A 264 10.23 -0.18 -16.09
N ARG A 265 10.09 -0.77 -14.89
CA ARG A 265 11.20 -0.96 -13.94
C ARG A 265 12.24 -2.02 -14.37
N THR A 266 11.83 -2.94 -15.24
CA THR A 266 12.66 -4.08 -15.65
C THR A 266 12.94 -4.09 -17.16
N LEU A 267 12.77 -2.92 -17.82
CA LEU A 267 12.90 -2.78 -19.26
C LEU A 267 14.31 -3.15 -19.73
N ARG A 268 14.40 -3.98 -20.78
CA ARG A 268 15.68 -4.43 -21.35
C ARG A 268 15.96 -3.71 -22.67
N GLN A 269 17.24 -3.51 -22.97
CA GLN A 269 17.67 -2.88 -24.23
C GLN A 269 17.17 -3.63 -25.48
N SER A 270 17.12 -4.97 -25.43
CA SER A 270 16.61 -5.78 -26.54
C SER A 270 15.13 -5.49 -26.85
N GLU A 271 14.35 -5.16 -25.82
CA GLU A 271 12.91 -4.88 -25.95
C GLU A 271 12.68 -3.48 -26.48
N PHE A 272 13.47 -2.51 -26.01
CA PHE A 272 13.49 -1.16 -26.57
C PHE A 272 13.76 -1.19 -28.08
N VAL A 273 14.81 -1.90 -28.53
CA VAL A 273 15.16 -2.01 -29.96
C VAL A 273 14.02 -2.66 -30.77
N ALA A 274 13.34 -3.67 -30.21
CA ALA A 274 12.21 -4.30 -30.88
C ALA A 274 11.01 -3.34 -31.00
N LEU A 275 10.72 -2.56 -29.95
CA LEU A 275 9.67 -1.54 -29.97
C LEU A 275 9.99 -0.40 -30.93
N GLU A 276 11.25 0.02 -31.03
CA GLU A 276 11.73 1.02 -31.98
C GLU A 276 11.50 0.56 -33.43
N LYS A 277 11.85 -0.69 -33.74
CA LYS A 277 11.55 -1.29 -35.06
C LYS A 277 10.06 -1.29 -35.36
N LEU A 278 9.21 -1.64 -34.40
CA LEU A 278 7.77 -1.61 -34.56
C LEU A 278 7.24 -0.18 -34.74
N ALA A 279 7.81 0.80 -34.02
CA ALA A 279 7.41 2.21 -34.13
C ALA A 279 7.68 2.79 -35.52
N GLY A 280 8.71 2.31 -36.22
CA GLY A 280 9.06 2.68 -37.60
C GLY A 280 8.15 2.07 -38.68
N VAL A 281 7.28 1.12 -38.35
CA VAL A 281 6.29 0.54 -39.30
C VAL A 281 5.23 1.59 -39.64
N ASP A 282 4.66 1.52 -40.86
CA ASP A 282 3.51 2.34 -41.22
C ASP A 282 2.36 2.20 -40.21
N HIS A 283 1.73 3.32 -39.86
CA HIS A 283 0.69 3.37 -38.83
C HIS A 283 -0.49 2.44 -39.13
N THR A 284 -0.95 2.40 -40.39
CA THR A 284 -2.14 1.61 -40.76
C THR A 284 -1.88 0.11 -40.75
N VAL A 285 -0.65 -0.30 -41.09
CA VAL A 285 -0.22 -1.70 -41.03
C VAL A 285 -0.15 -2.16 -39.58
N LEU A 286 0.48 -1.35 -38.72
CA LEU A 286 0.66 -1.67 -37.32
C LEU A 286 -0.68 -1.70 -36.55
N GLU A 287 -1.57 -0.74 -36.79
CA GLU A 287 -2.92 -0.77 -36.19
C GLU A 287 -3.69 -2.04 -36.52
N ARG A 288 -3.64 -2.49 -37.79
CA ARG A 288 -4.30 -3.74 -38.20
C ARG A 288 -3.69 -4.97 -37.52
N ALA A 289 -2.38 -5.00 -37.33
CA ALA A 289 -1.70 -6.07 -36.61
C ALA A 289 -2.09 -6.06 -35.11
N MET A 290 -2.29 -4.89 -34.53
CA MET A 290 -2.63 -4.71 -33.10
C MET A 290 -4.14 -4.76 -32.79
N LEU A 291 -4.98 -5.14 -33.75
CA LEU A 291 -6.44 -5.30 -33.53
C LEU A 291 -6.77 -6.44 -32.56
N SER A 292 -5.95 -7.50 -32.52
CA SER A 292 -6.07 -8.57 -31.53
C SER A 292 -4.71 -9.16 -31.20
N VAL A 293 -4.63 -9.84 -30.05
CA VAL A 293 -3.44 -10.60 -29.61
C VAL A 293 -2.99 -11.58 -30.69
N ASP A 294 -3.91 -12.41 -31.20
CA ASP A 294 -3.60 -13.44 -32.21
C ASP A 294 -3.12 -12.87 -33.54
N ARG A 295 -3.52 -11.63 -33.89
CA ARG A 295 -3.03 -10.97 -35.10
C ARG A 295 -1.59 -10.49 -34.91
N PHE A 296 -1.29 -9.95 -33.73
CA PHE A 296 0.02 -9.37 -33.45
C PHE A 296 1.12 -10.43 -33.35
N VAL A 297 0.83 -11.60 -32.78
CA VAL A 297 1.82 -12.67 -32.58
C VAL A 297 1.85 -13.71 -33.71
N ARG A 298 0.96 -13.61 -34.69
CA ARG A 298 0.91 -14.56 -35.81
C ARG A 298 2.21 -14.55 -36.58
N GLU A 299 2.68 -15.70 -37.06
CA GLU A 299 3.76 -15.71 -38.05
C GLU A 299 3.36 -14.92 -39.30
N ASP A 300 4.29 -14.10 -39.78
CA ASP A 300 4.05 -13.32 -40.98
C ASP A 300 4.04 -14.28 -42.17
N ALA A 301 2.88 -14.40 -42.85
CA ALA A 301 2.82 -15.15 -44.09
C ALA A 301 3.76 -14.49 -45.11
N GLU A 302 4.56 -15.30 -45.82
CA GLU A 302 5.38 -14.85 -46.94
C GLU A 302 4.56 -13.89 -47.81
N ALA A 303 5.19 -12.78 -48.22
CA ALA A 303 4.55 -11.73 -49.00
C ALA A 303 3.75 -12.35 -50.16
N THR A 304 2.42 -12.36 -50.02
CA THR A 304 1.55 -12.79 -51.11
C THR A 304 1.79 -11.87 -52.30
N ALA A 305 1.70 -12.42 -53.51
CA ALA A 305 2.02 -11.74 -54.78
C ALA A 305 1.32 -10.38 -55.00
N ASP A 306 0.31 -10.07 -54.18
CA ASP A 306 -0.50 -8.85 -54.18
C ASP A 306 0.12 -7.70 -53.36
N GLY A 307 1.30 -7.90 -52.75
CA GLY A 307 2.00 -6.86 -51.97
C GLY A 307 1.32 -6.47 -50.65
N ARG A 308 0.34 -7.27 -50.19
CA ARG A 308 -0.44 -7.03 -48.95
C ARG A 308 0.11 -7.76 -47.73
N GLY A 309 1.34 -8.25 -47.79
CA GLY A 309 2.00 -8.90 -46.66
C GLY A 309 2.19 -7.92 -45.51
N THR A 310 1.60 -8.23 -44.35
CA THR A 310 1.77 -7.48 -43.09
C THR A 310 3.02 -7.94 -42.34
N ALA A 311 4.14 -8.12 -43.03
CA ALA A 311 5.37 -8.57 -42.39
C ALA A 311 5.89 -7.47 -41.44
N LEU A 312 5.96 -7.77 -40.15
CA LEU A 312 6.49 -6.84 -39.15
C LEU A 312 8.00 -7.05 -39.03
N PRO A 313 8.78 -5.99 -38.73
CA PRO A 313 10.25 -6.05 -38.68
C PRO A 313 10.83 -6.77 -37.45
N VAL A 314 9.97 -7.43 -36.66
CA VAL A 314 10.29 -8.13 -35.42
C VAL A 314 9.62 -9.49 -35.51
N ASP A 315 10.32 -10.59 -35.27
CA ASP A 315 9.78 -11.95 -35.39
C ASP A 315 8.63 -12.25 -34.42
N ALA A 316 7.79 -13.23 -34.74
CA ALA A 316 6.62 -13.61 -33.96
C ALA A 316 6.92 -13.98 -32.51
N ALA A 317 8.05 -14.65 -32.24
CA ALA A 317 8.43 -15.05 -30.88
C ALA A 317 8.81 -13.83 -30.03
N THR A 318 9.59 -12.89 -30.60
CA THR A 318 9.89 -11.61 -29.95
C THR A 318 8.62 -10.78 -29.72
N ARG A 319 7.70 -10.73 -30.69
CA ARG A 319 6.39 -10.05 -30.53
C ARG A 319 5.55 -10.68 -29.42
N ALA A 320 5.54 -12.01 -29.32
CA ALA A 320 4.86 -12.71 -28.23
C ALA A 320 5.48 -12.37 -26.86
N ALA A 321 6.82 -12.32 -26.77
CA ALA A 321 7.52 -11.94 -25.54
C ALA A 321 7.26 -10.47 -25.14
N LEU A 322 7.23 -9.55 -26.12
CA LEU A 322 6.81 -8.17 -25.86
C LEU A 322 5.38 -8.10 -25.37
N LEU A 323 4.45 -8.81 -26.02
CA LEU A 323 3.03 -8.77 -25.66
C LEU A 323 2.80 -9.29 -24.25
N ASP A 324 3.51 -10.34 -23.88
CA ASP A 324 3.41 -10.95 -22.57
C ASP A 324 3.93 -10.02 -21.45
N ARG A 325 5.06 -9.35 -21.68
CA ARG A 325 5.61 -8.38 -20.71
C ARG A 325 4.90 -7.04 -20.67
N PHE A 326 4.53 -6.47 -21.81
CA PHE A 326 3.97 -5.11 -21.87
C PHE A 326 2.44 -5.11 -21.81
N GLY A 327 1.81 -6.22 -22.17
CA GLY A 327 0.42 -6.21 -22.58
C GLY A 327 0.21 -5.39 -23.86
N MET A 328 -0.98 -5.50 -24.45
CA MET A 328 -1.29 -4.74 -25.67
C MET A 328 -1.26 -3.22 -25.41
N PHE A 329 -1.73 -2.79 -24.23
CA PHE A 329 -1.68 -1.39 -23.83
C PHE A 329 -0.24 -0.86 -23.75
N GLY A 330 0.65 -1.59 -23.08
CA GLY A 330 2.06 -1.20 -22.95
C GLY A 330 2.78 -1.08 -24.29
N ILE A 331 2.49 -1.98 -25.25
CA ILE A 331 3.04 -1.88 -26.61
C ILE A 331 2.52 -0.61 -27.31
N ARG A 332 1.21 -0.35 -27.25
CA ARG A 332 0.59 0.84 -27.88
C ARG A 332 1.18 2.14 -27.36
N ILE A 333 1.29 2.27 -26.04
CA ILE A 333 1.84 3.48 -25.43
C ILE A 333 3.34 3.62 -25.72
N SER A 334 4.10 2.52 -25.74
CA SER A 334 5.52 2.55 -26.07
C SER A 334 5.75 3.04 -27.50
N ILE A 335 4.99 2.52 -28.48
CA ILE A 335 5.06 2.98 -29.88
C ILE A 335 4.70 4.47 -29.98
N ALA A 336 3.66 4.90 -29.27
CA ALA A 336 3.23 6.31 -29.28
C ALA A 336 4.33 7.23 -28.73
N LEU A 337 5.01 6.84 -27.64
CA LEU A 337 6.11 7.59 -27.03
C LEU A 337 7.34 7.66 -27.94
N LEU A 338 7.73 6.54 -28.55
CA LEU A 338 8.83 6.49 -29.51
C LEU A 338 8.57 7.40 -30.71
N ARG A 339 7.35 7.39 -31.25
CA ARG A 339 6.94 8.29 -32.33
C ARG A 339 6.86 9.76 -31.90
N ALA A 340 6.65 10.03 -30.62
CA ALA A 340 6.66 11.37 -30.05
C ALA A 340 8.08 11.91 -29.79
N GLY A 341 9.13 11.09 -29.97
CA GLY A 341 10.52 11.51 -29.92
C GLY A 341 11.34 10.95 -28.74
N VAL A 342 10.80 10.02 -27.96
CA VAL A 342 11.61 9.27 -26.99
C VAL A 342 12.65 8.44 -27.75
N SER A 343 13.93 8.58 -27.38
CA SER A 343 15.05 8.06 -28.17
C SER A 343 15.95 7.05 -27.44
N ASP A 344 15.70 6.81 -26.16
CA ASP A 344 16.46 5.83 -25.39
C ASP A 344 15.57 5.02 -24.43
N SER A 345 16.11 3.90 -23.94
CA SER A 345 15.38 2.97 -23.08
C SER A 345 15.08 3.55 -21.71
N VAL A 346 15.91 4.45 -21.18
CA VAL A 346 15.72 5.01 -19.84
C VAL A 346 14.55 5.98 -19.86
N ALA A 347 14.52 6.90 -20.82
CA ALA A 347 13.42 7.82 -21.03
C ALA A 347 12.10 7.07 -21.30
N LEU A 348 12.13 5.98 -22.08
CA LEU A 348 10.95 5.14 -22.27
C LEU A 348 10.50 4.50 -20.95
N ALA A 349 11.41 3.93 -20.17
CA ALA A 349 11.08 3.35 -18.87
C ALA A 349 10.43 4.38 -17.93
N ASP A 350 11.00 5.57 -17.83
CA ASP A 350 10.48 6.64 -16.97
C ASP A 350 9.06 7.07 -17.39
N ASP A 351 8.84 7.32 -18.69
CA ASP A 351 7.51 7.66 -19.22
C ASP A 351 6.47 6.56 -18.98
N LEU A 352 6.85 5.28 -19.14
CA LEU A 352 5.95 4.15 -18.88
C LEU A 352 5.63 4.04 -17.37
N LEU A 353 6.62 4.28 -16.51
CA LEU A 353 6.47 4.24 -15.06
C LEU A 353 5.50 5.33 -14.58
N ASP A 354 5.65 6.56 -15.06
CA ASP A 354 4.77 7.68 -14.74
C ASP A 354 3.32 7.43 -15.16
N ARG A 355 3.14 6.77 -16.32
CA ARG A 355 1.81 6.44 -16.86
C ARG A 355 1.18 5.20 -16.23
N SER A 356 1.96 4.35 -15.58
CA SER A 356 1.47 3.12 -14.94
C SER A 356 0.58 3.35 -13.72
N GLY A 357 0.67 4.54 -13.10
CA GLY A 357 -0.01 4.87 -11.85
C GLY A 357 0.71 4.37 -10.59
N LEU A 358 1.85 3.66 -10.71
CA LEU A 358 2.62 3.18 -9.57
C LEU A 358 3.22 4.34 -8.75
N VAL A 359 3.74 5.38 -9.40
CA VAL A 359 4.28 6.57 -8.72
C VAL A 359 3.19 7.24 -7.89
N ALA A 360 2.02 7.47 -8.48
CA ALA A 360 0.86 8.01 -7.75
C ALA A 360 0.43 7.11 -6.58
N LEU A 361 0.48 5.79 -6.73
CA LEU A 361 0.20 4.87 -5.61
C LEU A 361 1.23 5.03 -4.49
N ARG A 362 2.53 5.07 -4.83
CA ARG A 362 3.61 5.28 -3.86
C ARG A 362 3.45 6.59 -3.12
N GLU A 363 3.16 7.68 -3.82
CA GLU A 363 2.89 8.97 -3.20
C GLU A 363 1.71 8.91 -2.22
N VAL A 364 0.61 8.23 -2.59
CA VAL A 364 -0.54 8.07 -1.69
C VAL A 364 -0.16 7.21 -0.48
N VAL A 365 0.58 6.11 -0.68
CA VAL A 365 1.10 5.25 0.40
C VAL A 365 2.01 6.04 1.33
N ASP A 366 2.97 6.79 0.81
CA ASP A 366 3.94 7.56 1.59
C ASP A 366 3.24 8.71 2.33
N GLN A 367 2.36 9.46 1.67
CA GLN A 367 1.60 10.53 2.33
C GLN A 367 0.63 9.99 3.38
N GLN A 368 -0.10 8.91 3.07
CA GLN A 368 -1.12 8.38 3.97
C GLN A 368 -0.56 7.48 5.05
N PHE A 369 0.64 6.91 4.89
CA PHE A 369 1.19 5.96 5.83
C PHE A 369 2.57 6.35 6.37
N ALA A 370 3.48 6.97 5.62
CA ALA A 370 4.80 7.35 6.16
C ALA A 370 4.70 8.41 7.27
N GLN A 371 3.81 9.40 7.13
CA GLN A 371 3.52 10.38 8.20
C GLN A 371 2.86 9.77 9.45
N ARG A 372 2.37 8.52 9.37
CA ARG A 372 1.48 7.89 10.36
C ARG A 372 1.92 6.51 10.81
N SER A 373 3.05 6.03 10.28
CA SER A 373 3.63 4.73 10.58
C SER A 373 3.75 4.55 12.09
N ASP A 374 4.23 5.59 12.79
CA ASP A 374 4.36 5.58 14.24
C ASP A 374 3.04 5.51 15.00
N LEU A 375 2.00 6.22 14.55
CA LEU A 375 0.66 6.17 15.16
C LEU A 375 -0.02 4.81 14.92
N LEU A 376 0.06 4.27 13.70
CA LEU A 376 -0.51 2.96 13.37
C LEU A 376 0.21 1.85 14.15
N LYS A 377 1.55 1.85 14.17
CA LYS A 377 2.34 0.91 14.98
C LYS A 377 2.03 1.03 16.47
N ALA A 378 1.89 2.25 16.99
CA ALA A 378 1.53 2.50 18.39
C ALA A 378 0.14 1.95 18.71
N HIS A 379 -0.85 2.18 17.84
CA HIS A 379 -2.19 1.65 18.00
C HIS A 379 -2.21 0.11 18.01
N THR A 380 -1.54 -0.53 17.04
CA THR A 380 -1.39 -1.99 17.00
C THR A 380 -0.68 -2.53 18.23
N ALA A 381 0.36 -1.85 18.72
CA ALA A 381 1.05 -2.23 19.95
C ALA A 381 0.15 -2.11 21.20
N LEU A 382 -0.65 -1.05 21.31
CA LEU A 382 -1.62 -0.87 22.41
C LEU A 382 -2.73 -1.92 22.39
N LEU A 383 -3.28 -2.26 21.21
CA LEU A 383 -4.25 -3.35 21.08
C LEU A 383 -3.64 -4.69 21.48
N SER A 384 -2.41 -4.96 21.03
CA SER A 384 -1.67 -6.18 21.39
C SER A 384 -1.43 -6.24 22.90
N LEU A 385 -1.01 -5.12 23.50
CA LEU A 385 -0.75 -5.01 24.93
C LEU A 385 -2.03 -5.21 25.75
N ARG A 386 -3.13 -4.57 25.38
CA ARG A 386 -4.43 -4.72 26.03
C ARG A 386 -4.85 -6.20 26.07
N GLN A 387 -4.81 -6.85 24.91
CA GLN A 387 -5.15 -8.26 24.81
C GLN A 387 -4.20 -9.15 25.62
N PHE A 388 -2.90 -8.88 25.55
CA PHE A 388 -1.90 -9.63 26.27
C PHE A 388 -2.14 -9.61 27.78
N VAL A 389 -2.39 -8.42 28.33
CA VAL A 389 -2.62 -8.22 29.77
C VAL A 389 -3.94 -8.85 30.22
N GLN A 390 -4.98 -8.80 29.38
CA GLN A 390 -6.25 -9.49 29.64
C GLN A 390 -6.09 -11.02 29.70
N ARG A 391 -5.23 -11.60 28.86
CA ARG A 391 -4.97 -13.06 28.84
C ARG A 391 -4.05 -13.51 29.97
N ASN A 392 -3.16 -12.64 30.43
CA ASN A 392 -2.13 -12.95 31.43
C ASN A 392 -2.23 -11.97 32.61
N PRO A 393 -3.29 -12.01 33.42
CA PRO A 393 -3.52 -10.99 34.44
C PRO A 393 -2.42 -10.99 35.52
N VAL A 394 -1.99 -9.79 35.90
CA VAL A 394 -1.10 -9.45 37.03
C VAL A 394 -1.79 -8.46 37.98
N TYR A 395 -1.23 -8.22 39.17
CA TYR A 395 -1.81 -7.24 40.12
C TYR A 395 -2.02 -5.84 39.51
N ALA A 396 -1.09 -5.39 38.67
CA ALA A 396 -1.14 -4.08 38.01
C ALA A 396 -2.10 -4.01 36.79
N THR A 397 -2.82 -5.09 36.46
CA THR A 397 -3.65 -5.18 35.23
C THR A 397 -4.61 -4.01 35.09
N SER A 398 -5.37 -3.68 36.13
CA SER A 398 -6.35 -2.59 36.08
C SER A 398 -5.71 -1.23 35.82
N GLN A 399 -4.52 -0.98 36.39
CA GLN A 399 -3.79 0.26 36.15
C GLN A 399 -3.26 0.33 34.71
N ILE A 400 -2.65 -0.76 34.22
CA ILE A 400 -2.15 -0.82 32.84
C ILE A 400 -3.28 -0.60 31.84
N LEU A 401 -4.45 -1.20 32.07
CA LEU A 401 -5.63 -0.98 31.22
C LEU A 401 -6.14 0.45 31.31
N ALA A 402 -6.12 1.08 32.50
CA ALA A 402 -6.50 2.48 32.66
C ALA A 402 -5.55 3.45 31.94
N ASP A 403 -4.27 3.08 31.77
CA ASP A 403 -3.30 3.86 31.00
C ASP A 403 -3.47 3.65 29.48
N VAL A 404 -3.86 2.44 29.06
CA VAL A 404 -4.01 2.06 27.63
C VAL A 404 -5.33 2.53 27.02
N GLU A 405 -6.45 2.38 27.73
CA GLU A 405 -7.78 2.58 27.15
C GLU A 405 -8.04 4.04 26.68
N PRO A 406 -7.61 5.11 27.39
CA PRO A 406 -7.74 6.47 26.91
C PRO A 406 -6.98 6.72 25.60
N LEU A 407 -5.82 6.09 25.42
CA LEU A 407 -5.02 6.22 24.19
C LEU A 407 -5.65 5.48 23.01
N LEU A 408 -6.34 4.36 23.27
CA LEU A 408 -7.14 3.66 22.26
C LEU A 408 -8.42 4.41 21.91
N ALA A 409 -8.98 5.17 22.87
CA ALA A 409 -10.18 5.98 22.70
C ALA A 409 -9.92 7.35 22.05
N ASP A 410 -8.66 7.82 21.98
CA ASP A 410 -8.33 9.07 21.29
C ASP A 410 -8.39 8.91 19.77
N THR A 411 -9.47 9.44 19.19
CA THR A 411 -9.78 9.35 17.78
C THR A 411 -9.41 10.62 17.00
N HIS A 412 -8.87 11.65 17.67
CA HIS A 412 -8.61 12.93 16.99
C HIS A 412 -7.53 12.81 15.93
N ALA A 413 -6.43 12.16 16.27
CA ALA A 413 -5.34 11.93 15.34
C ALA A 413 -5.88 11.24 14.07
N PHE A 414 -6.75 10.24 14.24
CA PHE A 414 -7.40 9.50 13.18
C PHE A 414 -8.36 10.34 12.31
N GLU A 415 -9.05 11.30 12.93
CA GLU A 415 -9.91 12.25 12.23
C GLU A 415 -9.10 13.23 11.37
N GLU A 416 -8.00 13.77 11.88
CA GLU A 416 -7.05 14.61 11.12
C GLU A 416 -6.60 13.89 9.83
N LEU A 417 -6.34 12.58 9.94
CA LEU A 417 -5.85 11.78 8.83
C LEU A 417 -6.86 11.65 7.69
N ARG A 418 -8.12 11.41 8.05
CA ARG A 418 -9.22 11.26 7.09
C ARG A 418 -9.45 12.57 6.34
N LEU A 419 -9.42 13.68 7.07
CA LEU A 419 -9.60 15.01 6.50
C LEU A 419 -8.51 15.37 5.50
N LEU A 420 -7.24 15.05 5.78
CA LEU A 420 -6.14 15.28 4.82
C LEU A 420 -6.38 14.66 3.45
N SER A 421 -6.89 13.41 3.41
CA SER A 421 -7.19 12.74 2.14
C SER A 421 -8.38 13.39 1.44
N GLN A 422 -9.46 13.65 2.17
CA GLN A 422 -10.69 14.23 1.62
C GLN A 422 -10.49 15.67 1.13
N LEU A 423 -9.60 16.45 1.75
CA LEU A 423 -9.26 17.82 1.35
C LEU A 423 -8.60 17.92 -0.05
N ARG A 424 -8.17 16.81 -0.66
CA ARG A 424 -7.63 16.81 -2.04
C ARG A 424 -8.71 16.61 -3.09
N SER A 425 -9.75 15.85 -2.76
CA SER A 425 -10.75 15.38 -3.73
C SER A 425 -12.14 15.99 -3.55
N ARG A 426 -12.42 16.57 -2.37
CA ARG A 426 -13.71 17.21 -2.10
C ARG A 426 -13.65 18.74 -2.31
N PRO A 427 -14.66 19.33 -2.96
CA PRO A 427 -14.80 20.77 -2.97
C PRO A 427 -15.02 21.29 -1.55
N THR A 428 -14.48 22.48 -1.27
CA THR A 428 -14.60 23.17 0.02
C THR A 428 -14.84 24.65 -0.22
N SER A 429 -15.51 25.32 0.72
CA SER A 429 -15.61 26.78 0.71
C SER A 429 -14.33 27.50 1.22
N LEU A 430 -13.25 26.75 1.45
CA LEU A 430 -11.96 27.28 1.87
C LEU A 430 -11.18 27.84 0.65
N ASN A 431 -10.51 28.97 0.85
CA ASN A 431 -9.53 29.47 -0.12
C ASN A 431 -8.20 28.67 -0.02
N ASP A 432 -7.27 28.90 -0.95
CA ASP A 432 -6.05 28.08 -1.03
C ASP A 432 -5.09 28.28 0.15
N ASP A 433 -5.03 29.49 0.72
CA ASP A 433 -4.26 29.77 1.94
C ASP A 433 -4.85 29.06 3.16
N GLU A 434 -6.18 29.07 3.29
CA GLU A 434 -6.90 28.34 4.33
C GLU A 434 -6.69 26.83 4.20
N LYS A 435 -6.77 26.28 2.97
CA LYS A 435 -6.47 24.86 2.72
C LYS A 435 -5.03 24.51 3.08
N ALA A 436 -4.06 25.36 2.71
CA ALA A 436 -2.66 25.14 3.04
C ALA A 436 -2.42 25.20 4.55
N SER A 437 -3.00 26.19 5.24
CA SER A 437 -2.93 26.32 6.70
C SER A 437 -3.61 25.14 7.40
N LEU A 438 -4.78 24.71 6.93
CA LEU A 438 -5.52 23.57 7.46
C LEU A 438 -4.70 22.30 7.34
N ARG A 439 -4.23 22.00 6.12
CA ARG A 439 -3.40 20.82 5.82
C ARG A 439 -2.18 20.79 6.71
N ARG A 440 -1.50 21.93 6.90
CA ARG A 440 -0.35 22.03 7.80
C ARG A 440 -0.73 21.72 9.25
N LEU A 441 -1.77 22.36 9.77
CA LEU A 441 -2.19 22.28 11.17
C LEU A 441 -2.62 20.86 11.59
N ILE A 442 -3.29 20.15 10.69
CA ILE A 442 -3.72 18.75 10.91
C ILE A 442 -2.62 17.73 10.54
N GLY A 443 -1.39 18.19 10.30
CA GLY A 443 -0.20 17.33 10.20
C GLY A 443 0.25 16.95 8.79
N GLY A 444 -0.32 17.53 7.74
CA GLY A 444 0.00 17.21 6.33
C GLY A 444 1.40 17.62 5.87
N SER A 445 2.12 18.44 6.65
CA SER A 445 3.50 18.88 6.35
C SER A 445 4.49 18.48 7.44
N GLY A 446 4.11 17.58 8.34
CA GLY A 446 4.87 17.23 9.55
C GLY A 446 3.98 17.23 10.78
N THR A 447 4.30 16.38 11.76
CA THR A 447 3.48 16.19 12.96
C THR A 447 3.97 16.98 14.18
N ASP A 448 5.18 17.54 14.13
CA ASP A 448 5.72 18.37 15.20
C ASP A 448 5.03 19.74 15.28
N ALA A 449 5.11 20.37 16.46
CA ALA A 449 4.38 21.60 16.75
C ALA A 449 4.81 22.78 15.86
N ALA A 450 6.11 22.88 15.53
CA ALA A 450 6.63 23.96 14.68
C ALA A 450 6.14 23.81 13.24
N SER A 451 6.26 22.60 12.67
CA SER A 451 5.76 22.30 11.33
C SER A 451 4.25 22.52 11.22
N ARG A 452 3.45 22.08 12.21
CA ARG A 452 1.99 22.28 12.21
C ARG A 452 1.58 23.76 12.25
N LEU A 453 2.35 24.59 12.95
CA LEU A 453 2.12 26.04 13.02
C LEU A 453 2.78 26.82 11.87
N GLY A 454 3.66 26.18 11.10
CA GLY A 454 4.45 26.83 10.05
C GLY A 454 5.51 27.77 10.60
N LEU A 455 6.04 27.47 11.79
CA LEU A 455 7.14 28.20 12.39
C LEU A 455 8.44 27.80 11.70
N ARG A 456 9.30 28.79 11.47
CA ARG A 456 10.65 28.60 10.96
C ARG A 456 11.64 28.61 12.14
N ALA A 457 12.86 28.13 11.89
CA ALA A 457 13.89 27.96 12.93
C ALA A 457 14.28 29.27 13.65
N ASP A 458 14.04 30.41 13.01
CA ASP A 458 14.22 31.77 13.52
C ASP A 458 13.10 32.25 14.46
N ASN A 459 11.94 31.58 14.48
CA ASN A 459 10.72 32.07 15.15
C ASN A 459 10.10 31.02 16.09
N LEU A 460 10.88 30.06 16.59
CA LEU A 460 10.37 28.96 17.42
C LEU A 460 9.78 29.43 18.76
N ASP A 461 10.27 30.55 19.30
CA ASP A 461 9.82 31.13 20.57
C ASP A 461 8.38 31.67 20.52
N ASP A 462 7.84 31.92 19.31
CA ASP A 462 6.46 32.36 19.10
C ASP A 462 5.42 31.22 19.17
N GLY A 463 5.85 29.98 19.44
CA GLY A 463 5.02 28.77 19.51
C GLY A 463 3.68 28.94 20.24
N PRO A 464 3.67 29.37 21.52
CA PRO A 464 2.44 29.54 22.28
C PRO A 464 1.46 30.55 21.66
N ARG A 465 2.00 31.68 21.16
CA ARG A 465 1.20 32.74 20.53
C ARG A 465 0.62 32.28 19.20
N ALA A 466 1.42 31.58 18.39
CA ALA A 466 0.98 31.02 17.12
C ALA A 466 -0.10 29.94 17.30
N ALA A 467 0.05 29.06 18.29
CA ALA A 467 -0.95 28.05 18.62
C ALA A 467 -2.29 28.67 19.02
N PHE A 468 -2.27 29.68 19.90
CA PHE A 468 -3.47 30.38 20.33
C PHE A 468 -4.14 31.14 19.17
N ALA A 469 -3.36 31.82 18.33
CA ALA A 469 -3.87 32.52 17.16
C ALA A 469 -4.51 31.54 16.14
N ALA A 470 -3.91 30.36 15.95
CA ALA A 470 -4.47 29.31 15.10
C ALA A 470 -5.81 28.80 15.65
N ALA A 471 -5.90 28.53 16.96
CA ALA A 471 -7.15 28.08 17.60
C ALA A 471 -8.28 29.09 17.42
N GLN A 472 -8.01 30.39 17.67
CA GLN A 472 -9.02 31.44 17.48
C GLN A 472 -9.44 31.63 16.02
N ARG A 473 -8.50 31.53 15.08
CA ARG A 473 -8.79 31.65 13.65
C ARG A 473 -9.73 30.53 13.20
N TRP A 474 -9.38 29.29 13.51
CA TRP A 474 -10.16 28.12 13.09
C TRP A 474 -11.50 28.02 13.81
N ARG A 475 -11.62 28.50 15.05
CA ARG A 475 -12.89 28.56 15.77
C ARG A 475 -13.88 29.49 15.06
N ARG A 476 -13.45 30.72 14.75
CA ARG A 476 -14.26 31.67 13.95
C ARG A 476 -14.64 31.10 12.58
N ARG A 477 -13.71 30.40 11.92
CA ARG A 477 -13.96 29.81 10.61
C ARG A 477 -14.93 28.62 10.68
N ALA A 478 -14.89 27.82 11.75
CA ALA A 478 -15.78 26.68 11.98
C ALA A 478 -17.24 27.11 12.20
N GLU A 479 -17.45 28.23 12.88
CA GLU A 479 -18.77 28.81 13.19
C GLU A 479 -19.43 29.52 11.98
N HIS A 480 -18.75 29.59 10.84
CA HIS A 480 -19.25 30.31 9.67
C HIS A 480 -20.53 29.66 9.08
N PRO A 481 -21.66 30.39 8.92
CA PRO A 481 -22.95 29.80 8.54
C PRO A 481 -23.00 29.15 7.15
N LEU A 482 -22.17 29.63 6.22
CA LEU A 482 -22.08 29.09 4.85
C LEU A 482 -21.17 27.85 4.74
N ASN A 483 -20.80 27.23 5.86
CA ASN A 483 -20.01 26.02 5.84
C ASN A 483 -20.85 24.82 5.43
N GLU A 484 -20.46 24.20 4.33
CA GLU A 484 -20.93 22.85 4.03
C GLU A 484 -20.46 21.86 5.10
N PRO A 485 -21.18 20.75 5.33
CA PRO A 485 -20.91 19.81 6.43
C PRO A 485 -19.46 19.32 6.50
N PHE A 486 -18.83 19.07 5.35
CA PHE A 486 -17.43 18.66 5.28
C PHE A 486 -16.48 19.79 5.73
N THR A 487 -16.72 21.02 5.27
CA THR A 487 -15.90 22.18 5.65
C THR A 487 -16.02 22.48 7.15
N ALA A 488 -17.23 22.40 7.71
CA ALA A 488 -17.45 22.57 9.14
C ALA A 488 -16.67 21.54 9.97
N ARG A 489 -16.77 20.25 9.60
CA ARG A 489 -16.04 19.14 10.21
C ARG A 489 -14.52 19.34 10.14
N ALA A 490 -14.01 19.77 8.98
CA ALA A 490 -12.58 20.02 8.79
C ALA A 490 -12.08 21.18 9.67
N CYS A 491 -12.85 22.27 9.77
CA CYS A 491 -12.52 23.39 10.65
C CYS A 491 -12.56 23.01 12.13
N GLN A 492 -13.54 22.19 12.56
CA GLN A 492 -13.62 21.69 13.94
C GLN A 492 -12.42 20.83 14.30
N ALA A 493 -11.97 19.97 13.39
CA ALA A 493 -10.75 19.20 13.62
C ALA A 493 -9.53 20.12 13.77
N ALA A 494 -9.41 21.13 12.92
CA ALA A 494 -8.36 22.14 13.00
C ALA A 494 -8.34 22.87 14.36
N VAL A 495 -9.52 23.21 14.91
CA VAL A 495 -9.65 23.80 16.24
C VAL A 495 -9.07 22.85 17.29
N ARG A 496 -9.51 21.60 17.31
CA ARG A 496 -9.03 20.60 18.28
C ARG A 496 -7.53 20.34 18.15
N SER A 497 -6.98 20.34 16.94
CA SER A 497 -5.53 20.26 16.70
C SER A 497 -4.78 21.47 17.27
N ALA A 498 -5.27 22.68 17.03
CA ALA A 498 -4.66 23.89 17.57
C ALA A 498 -4.75 23.96 19.11
N GLU A 499 -5.88 23.56 19.69
CA GLU A 499 -6.07 23.48 21.14
C GLU A 499 -5.13 22.45 21.78
N ALA A 500 -4.91 21.31 21.13
CA ALA A 500 -3.93 20.32 21.56
C ALA A 500 -2.50 20.90 21.57
N LEU A 501 -2.13 21.70 20.56
CA LEU A 501 -0.85 22.41 20.52
C LEU A 501 -0.72 23.44 21.65
N VAL A 502 -1.78 24.21 21.93
CA VAL A 502 -1.81 25.14 23.07
C VAL A 502 -1.57 24.38 24.39
N ALA A 503 -2.24 23.25 24.59
CA ALA A 503 -2.08 22.41 25.77
C ALA A 503 -0.70 21.73 25.85
N GLN A 504 -0.07 21.44 24.71
CA GLN A 504 1.30 20.92 24.66
C GLN A 504 2.30 21.98 25.11
N TYR A 505 2.27 23.19 24.52
CA TYR A 505 3.15 24.29 24.91
C TYR A 505 2.98 24.73 26.36
N ALA A 506 1.78 24.53 26.94
CA ALA A 506 1.54 24.79 28.36
C ALA A 506 2.17 23.74 29.29
N ARG A 507 2.37 22.51 28.82
CA ARG A 507 3.01 21.40 29.58
C ARG A 507 4.53 21.40 29.49
N ASP A 508 5.08 21.94 28.40
CA ASP A 508 6.53 22.04 28.18
C ASP A 508 7.15 23.28 28.86
N ARG A 509 6.34 24.09 29.56
CA ARG A 509 6.75 25.16 30.48
C ARG A 509 6.77 24.63 31.90
#